data_AF-A0A7K0XM22-F1
#
_entry.id   AF-A0A7K0XM22-F1
#
_cell.length_a   1.000
_cell.length_b   1.000
_cell.length_c   1.000
_cell.angle_alpha   90.00
_cell.angle_beta   90.00
_cell.angle_gamma   90.00
#
_symmetry.space_group_name_H-M   'P 1'
#
loop_
_entity.id
_entity.type
_entity.pdbx_description
1 polymer ?
#
loop_
_entity_poly.entity_id
_entity_poly.type
_entity_poly.pdbx_seq_one_letter_code
_entity_poly.pdbx_strand_id
1 'polypeptide(L)'
;MRHRRTNPLTPWGIEVVGEYLTAKRPGPHDLLCVIGGKPAHRLAHAVTVSLREALVAARIAGRPRVTARSIALASAVQVFEREGIVAATRFLGSNSLDATAASLGFDWQAD
;
A
#
# COMPACT_ATOMS: atom_id res chain seq x y z
N MET A 1 -13.12 16.82 4.63
CA MET A 1 -13.81 15.50 4.60
C MET A 1 -12.91 14.52 3.87
N ARG A 2 -12.52 13.38 4.46
CA ARG A 2 -11.85 12.31 3.69
C ARG A 2 -12.92 11.54 2.94
N HIS A 3 -12.92 11.57 1.61
CA HIS A 3 -13.83 10.75 0.83
C HIS A 3 -13.52 9.27 1.06
N ARG A 4 -14.57 8.43 1.14
CA ARG A 4 -14.43 6.98 1.24
C ARG A 4 -13.73 6.48 -0.03
N ARG A 5 -12.52 5.97 0.11
CA ARG A 5 -11.78 5.34 -1.00
C ARG A 5 -11.99 3.84 -0.97
N THR A 6 -12.22 3.26 -2.14
CA THR A 6 -12.13 1.82 -2.38
C THR A 6 -10.95 1.57 -3.33
N ASN A 7 -10.19 0.52 -3.06
CA ASN A 7 -9.20 -0.02 -3.99
C ASN A 7 -9.53 -1.51 -4.15
N PRO A 8 -9.52 -2.05 -5.38
CA PRO A 8 -9.70 -3.48 -5.58
C PRO A 8 -8.55 -4.25 -4.91
N LEU A 9 -8.88 -5.39 -4.32
CA LEU A 9 -7.87 -6.35 -3.91
C LEU A 9 -7.43 -7.16 -5.14
N THR A 10 -6.14 -7.46 -5.22
CA THR A 10 -5.65 -8.44 -6.20
C THR A 10 -6.15 -9.84 -5.84
N PRO A 11 -6.15 -10.81 -6.77
CA PRO A 11 -6.53 -12.20 -6.46
C PRO A 11 -5.75 -12.75 -5.25
N TRP A 12 -4.43 -12.54 -5.23
CA TRP A 12 -3.59 -12.92 -4.09
C TRP A 12 -3.98 -12.19 -2.79
N GLY A 13 -4.33 -10.90 -2.87
CA GLY A 13 -4.80 -10.14 -1.71
C GLY A 13 -6.12 -10.68 -1.14
N ILE A 14 -7.02 -11.18 -1.99
CA ILE A 14 -8.26 -11.84 -1.57
C ILE A 14 -7.93 -13.13 -0.81
N GLU A 15 -7.01 -13.95 -1.32
CA GLU A 15 -6.56 -15.19 -0.68
C GLU A 15 -5.98 -14.93 0.71
N VAL A 16 -5.00 -14.03 0.82
CA VAL A 16 -4.35 -13.69 2.09
C VAL A 16 -5.34 -13.15 3.13
N VAL A 17 -6.28 -12.29 2.70
CA VAL A 17 -7.34 -11.80 3.58
C VAL A 17 -8.28 -12.94 4.00
N GLY A 18 -8.64 -13.83 3.07
CA GLY A 18 -9.47 -15.00 3.36
C GLY A 18 -8.85 -15.93 4.39
N GLU A 19 -7.55 -16.21 4.28
CA GLU A 19 -6.79 -17.00 5.26
C GLU A 19 -6.79 -16.33 6.64
N TYR A 20 -6.54 -15.01 6.70
CA TYR A 20 -6.56 -14.25 7.95
C TYR A 20 -7.95 -14.28 8.61
N LEU A 21 -9.01 -14.02 7.84
CA LEU A 21 -10.39 -14.04 8.32
C LEU A 21 -10.77 -15.41 8.87
N THR A 22 -10.35 -16.48 8.19
CA THR A 22 -10.59 -17.87 8.62
C THR A 22 -9.87 -18.18 9.93
N ALA A 23 -8.60 -17.77 10.04
CA ALA A 23 -7.76 -18.07 11.19
C ALA A 23 -8.10 -17.23 12.44
N LYS A 24 -8.50 -15.96 12.26
CA LYS A 24 -8.71 -15.01 13.37
C LYS A 24 -10.17 -14.74 13.70
N ARG A 25 -11.09 -15.02 12.77
CA ARG A 25 -12.54 -14.79 12.90
C ARG A 25 -12.90 -13.44 13.54
N PRO A 26 -12.36 -12.31 13.01
CA PRO A 26 -12.65 -10.99 13.55
C PRO A 26 -14.14 -10.64 13.40
N GLY A 27 -14.64 -9.79 14.30
CA GLY A 27 -15.99 -9.24 14.21
C GLY A 27 -16.15 -8.25 13.04
N PRO A 28 -17.39 -7.91 12.66
CA PRO A 28 -17.69 -7.06 11.49
C PRO A 28 -17.17 -5.62 11.58
N HIS A 29 -16.76 -5.18 12.77
CA HIS A 29 -16.25 -3.84 13.03
C HIS A 29 -14.78 -3.83 13.45
N ASP A 30 -14.13 -5.00 13.48
CA ASP A 30 -12.74 -5.09 13.87
C ASP A 30 -11.82 -4.57 12.76
N LEU A 31 -10.80 -3.82 13.17
CA LEU A 31 -9.73 -3.44 12.26
C LEU A 31 -8.83 -4.64 11.99
N LEU A 32 -8.71 -5.02 10.72
CA LEU A 32 -7.80 -6.08 10.31
C LEU A 32 -6.33 -5.67 10.53
N CYS A 33 -5.50 -6.65 10.86
CA CYS A 33 -4.05 -6.46 11.05
C CYS A 33 -3.68 -5.44 12.15
N VAL A 34 -4.59 -5.16 13.08
CA VAL A 34 -4.34 -4.33 14.27
C VAL A 34 -4.33 -5.23 15.50
N ILE A 35 -3.22 -5.20 16.25
CA ILE A 35 -3.17 -5.84 17.57
C ILE A 35 -3.77 -4.85 18.58
N GLY A 36 -4.86 -5.26 19.24
CA GLY A 36 -5.77 -4.47 20.08
C GLY A 36 -5.18 -3.20 20.72
N GLY A 37 -5.80 -2.06 20.42
CA GLY A 37 -5.62 -0.78 21.13
C GLY A 37 -4.28 -0.06 20.94
N LYS A 38 -3.33 -0.61 20.15
CA LYS A 38 -2.03 0.06 19.95
C LYS A 38 -2.15 1.28 19.02
N PRO A 39 -1.46 2.39 19.34
CA PRO A 39 -1.50 3.60 18.53
C PRO A 39 -0.90 3.39 17.13
N ALA A 40 -1.45 4.07 16.12
CA ALA A 40 -1.14 3.86 14.71
C ALA A 40 0.35 3.94 14.34
N HIS A 41 1.13 4.77 15.05
CA HIS A 41 2.58 4.87 14.83
C HIS A 41 3.32 3.57 15.16
N ARG A 42 2.87 2.80 16.16
CA ARG A 42 3.45 1.49 16.48
C ARG A 42 3.13 0.44 15.42
N LEU A 43 1.98 0.56 14.77
CA LEU A 43 1.62 -0.31 13.64
C LEU A 43 2.50 -0.03 12.42
N ALA A 44 2.69 1.25 12.06
CA ALA A 44 3.57 1.62 10.95
C ALA A 44 5.02 1.17 11.17
N HIS A 45 5.50 1.30 12.42
CA HIS A 45 6.81 0.78 12.80
C HIS A 45 6.87 -0.75 12.68
N ALA A 46 5.90 -1.48 13.23
CA ALA A 46 5.84 -2.94 13.15
C ALA A 46 5.83 -3.43 11.69
N VAL A 47 5.02 -2.82 10.82
CA VAL A 47 4.99 -3.14 9.38
C VAL A 47 6.35 -2.92 8.74
N THR A 48 7.03 -1.81 9.07
CA THR A 48 8.36 -1.50 8.52
C THR A 48 9.41 -2.52 8.98
N VAL A 49 9.38 -2.92 10.25
CA VAL A 49 10.31 -3.92 10.80
C VAL A 49 10.04 -5.29 10.19
N SER A 50 8.80 -5.77 10.19
CA SER A 50 8.45 -7.06 9.60
C SER A 50 8.73 -7.12 8.09
N LEU A 51 8.51 -6.02 7.37
CA LEU A 51 8.90 -5.92 5.97
C LEU A 51 10.42 -6.06 5.81
N ARG A 52 11.22 -5.38 6.64
CA ARG A 52 12.68 -5.51 6.61
C ARG A 52 13.11 -6.95 6.87
N GLU A 53 12.53 -7.61 7.87
CA GLU A 53 12.84 -9.01 8.21
C GLU A 53 12.52 -9.94 7.04
N ALA A 54 11.37 -9.75 6.38
CA ALA A 54 11.01 -10.52 5.18
C ALA A 54 12.01 -10.34 4.03
N LEU A 55 12.48 -9.11 3.79
CA LEU A 55 13.48 -8.82 2.76
C LEU A 55 14.85 -9.44 3.08
N VAL A 56 15.23 -9.48 4.35
CA VAL A 56 16.44 -10.18 4.82
C VAL A 56 16.31 -11.68 4.58
N ALA A 57 15.19 -12.28 4.98
CA ALA A 57 14.92 -13.70 4.77
C ALA A 57 14.94 -14.08 3.28
N ALA A 58 14.42 -13.21 2.42
CA ALA A 58 14.47 -13.35 0.96
C ALA A 58 15.84 -13.05 0.33
N ARG A 59 16.89 -12.77 1.14
CA ARG A 59 18.26 -12.43 0.70
C ARG A 59 18.34 -11.25 -0.27
N ILE A 60 17.40 -10.32 -0.18
CA ILE A 60 17.36 -9.08 -0.96
C ILE A 60 17.60 -7.83 -0.12
N ALA A 61 17.85 -8.01 1.19
CA ALA A 61 18.28 -6.94 2.07
C ALA A 61 19.65 -6.38 1.65
N GLY A 62 19.70 -5.08 1.38
CA GLY A 62 20.89 -4.37 0.86
C GLY A 62 20.59 -3.54 -0.39
N ARG A 63 19.47 -3.81 -1.07
CA ARG A 63 18.89 -2.92 -2.09
C ARG A 63 18.30 -1.65 -1.46
N PRO A 64 18.08 -0.56 -2.23
CA PRO A 64 17.50 0.68 -1.71
C PRO A 64 16.31 0.40 -0.80
N ARG A 65 16.21 1.12 0.32
CA ARG A 65 15.21 0.89 1.38
C ARG A 65 13.82 0.70 0.79
N VAL A 66 13.36 -0.55 0.73
CA VAL A 66 11.96 -0.87 0.45
C VAL A 66 11.17 -0.47 1.68
N THR A 67 10.24 0.47 1.50
CA THR A 67 9.37 1.00 2.54
C THR A 67 7.92 0.74 2.14
N ALA A 68 6.99 0.84 3.09
CA ALA A 68 5.56 0.81 2.78
C ALA A 68 5.19 1.86 1.70
N ARG A 69 5.83 3.04 1.74
CA ARG A 69 5.64 4.09 0.74
C ARG A 69 6.16 3.66 -0.64
N SER A 70 7.36 3.08 -0.74
CA SER A 70 7.89 2.67 -2.05
C SER A 70 7.08 1.52 -2.67
N ILE A 71 6.56 0.60 -1.86
CA ILE A 71 5.64 -0.45 -2.32
C ILE A 71 4.35 0.18 -2.87
N ALA A 72 3.74 1.11 -2.13
CA ALA A 72 2.53 1.81 -2.58
C ALA A 72 2.76 2.58 -3.89
N LEU A 73 3.91 3.25 -4.03
CA LEU A 73 4.29 3.94 -5.26
C LEU A 73 4.49 2.96 -6.43
N ALA A 74 5.16 1.83 -6.21
CA ALA A 74 5.34 0.81 -7.24
C ALA A 74 3.99 0.24 -7.73
N SER A 75 3.03 0.01 -6.83
CA SER A 75 1.66 -0.37 -7.22
C SER A 75 0.94 0.75 -7.98
N ALA A 76 1.15 2.01 -7.58
CA ALA A 76 0.56 3.16 -8.26
C ALA A 76 1.12 3.36 -9.68
N VAL A 77 2.39 3.03 -9.94
CA VAL A 77 2.96 3.00 -11.30
C VAL A 77 2.19 2.00 -12.18
N GLN A 78 1.92 0.79 -11.69
CA GLN A 78 1.15 -0.19 -12.46
C GLN A 78 -0.30 0.26 -12.76
N VAL A 79 -0.91 1.01 -11.83
CA VAL A 79 -2.24 1.62 -12.07
C VAL A 79 -2.12 2.75 -13.10
N PHE A 80 -1.08 3.58 -13.00
CA PHE A 80 -0.82 4.65 -13.96
C PHE A 80 -0.64 4.11 -15.38
N GLU A 81 0.19 3.09 -15.57
CA GLU A 81 0.43 2.46 -16.87
C GLU A 81 -0.84 1.85 -17.49
N ARG A 82 -1.76 1.33 -16.66
CA ARG A 82 -3.00 0.68 -17.13
C ARG A 82 -4.17 1.63 -17.32
N GLU A 83 -4.32 2.63 -16.45
CA GLU A 83 -5.55 3.42 -16.29
C GLU A 83 -5.31 4.95 -16.26
N GLY A 84 -4.05 5.39 -16.33
CA GLY A 84 -3.67 6.79 -16.38
C GLY A 84 -3.57 7.51 -15.02
N ILE A 85 -3.14 8.77 -15.07
CA ILE A 85 -2.70 9.55 -13.90
C ILE A 85 -3.82 9.85 -12.90
N VAL A 86 -5.07 10.00 -13.39
CA VAL A 86 -6.24 10.22 -12.55
C VAL A 86 -6.52 8.99 -11.69
N ALA A 87 -6.44 7.79 -12.26
CA ALA A 87 -6.63 6.54 -11.54
C ALA A 87 -5.54 6.33 -10.49
N ALA A 88 -4.27 6.57 -10.83
CA ALA A 88 -3.15 6.49 -9.89
C ALA A 88 -3.28 7.50 -8.73
N THR A 89 -3.73 8.72 -9.01
CA THR A 89 -3.98 9.75 -7.99
C THR A 89 -5.07 9.33 -7.02
N ARG A 90 -6.18 8.78 -7.53
CA ARG A 90 -7.25 8.20 -6.70
C ARG A 90 -6.76 7.01 -5.88
N PHE A 91 -5.99 6.11 -6.50
CA PHE A 91 -5.41 4.94 -5.84
C PHE A 91 -4.52 5.32 -4.66
N LEU A 92 -3.67 6.35 -4.81
CA LEU A 92 -2.84 6.90 -3.74
C LEU A 92 -3.64 7.72 -2.72
N GLY A 93 -4.85 8.17 -3.07
CA GLY A 93 -5.66 9.06 -2.24
C GLY A 93 -5.07 10.48 -2.17
N SER A 94 -4.34 10.88 -3.21
CA SER A 94 -3.85 12.24 -3.37
C SER A 94 -4.97 13.13 -3.93
N ASN A 95 -4.94 14.41 -3.56
CA ASN A 95 -5.84 15.43 -4.11
C ASN A 95 -5.16 16.29 -5.19
N SER A 96 -3.93 15.97 -5.58
CA SER A 96 -3.15 16.70 -6.59
C SER A 96 -2.61 15.74 -7.63
N LEU A 97 -2.93 16.01 -8.89
CA LEU A 97 -2.40 15.28 -10.04
C LEU A 97 -0.89 15.53 -10.18
N ASP A 98 -0.44 16.78 -10.01
CA ASP A 98 0.98 17.15 -10.12
C ASP A 98 1.84 16.50 -9.04
N ALA A 99 1.36 16.49 -7.79
CA ALA A 99 2.07 15.81 -6.71
C ALA A 99 2.16 14.30 -6.94
N THR A 100 1.12 13.71 -7.54
CA THR A 100 1.15 12.30 -7.95
C THR A 100 2.14 12.09 -9.09
N ALA A 101 2.08 12.90 -10.16
CA ALA A 101 2.97 12.82 -11.31
C ALA A 101 4.44 12.91 -10.89
N ALA A 102 4.79 13.92 -10.08
CA ALA A 102 6.12 14.07 -9.51
C ALA A 102 6.55 12.87 -8.66
N SER A 103 5.62 12.28 -7.88
CA SER A 103 5.90 11.09 -7.06
C SER A 103 6.10 9.82 -7.89
N LEU A 104 5.51 9.76 -9.08
CA LEU A 104 5.65 8.65 -10.03
C LEU A 104 6.78 8.87 -11.04
N GLY A 105 7.43 10.04 -11.02
CA GLY A 105 8.43 10.41 -12.01
C GLY A 105 7.86 10.68 -13.41
N PHE A 106 6.56 11.01 -13.50
CA PHE A 106 5.92 11.38 -14.75
C PHE A 106 6.18 12.86 -15.06
N ASP A 107 6.63 13.14 -16.28
CA ASP A 107 6.84 14.48 -16.80
C ASP A 107 5.73 14.84 -17.78
N TRP A 108 4.96 15.88 -17.45
CA TRP A 108 3.87 16.38 -18.28
C TRP A 108 4.32 16.92 -19.64
N GLN A 109 5.60 17.29 -19.78
CA GLN A 109 6.14 17.86 -21.03
C GLN A 109 6.72 16.80 -21.98
N ALA A 110 6.79 15.54 -21.54
CA ALA A 110 7.34 14.44 -22.32
C ALA A 110 6.31 13.73 -23.20
N ASP A 111 5.01 14.04 -23.03
CA ASP A 111 3.87 13.59 -23.84
C ASP A 111 3.24 14.76 -24.62
#